data_AF-A0A8J6BNV6-F1
#
_entry.id   AF-A0A8J6BNV6-F1
#
_cell.length_a   1.000
_cell.length_b   1.000
_cell.length_c   1.000
_cell.angle_alpha   90.00
_cell.angle_beta   90.00
_cell.angle_gamma   90.00
#
_symmetry.space_group_name_H-M   'P 1'
#
loop_
_entity.id
_entity.type
_entity.pdbx_description
1 polymer ?
#
loop_
_entity_poly.entity_id
_entity_poly.type
_entity_poly.pdbx_seq_one_letter_code
_entity_poly.pdbx_strand_id
1 'polypeptide(L)'
;MSAGRPHEHDGASHSGYHQLSHSPHPPPLPAEVVPAFPPPESEGEESWVWTQIKAEAHRDADDEPALASFLYATVLSHPSLPRSLSFHLAKKLCSSTTLLSTLLLYDLFLATFTAHPSLRAAVVADLIAARTRDPACLGFSQCLLNFEGFLAIQAHRVSHLLWAQQRRPLALALQSRVADVFAVDIHPAAVVGKGILLDHAIGVVIGETAVIGDNVSILPSPTMNHMA
;
A
#
# COMPACT_ATOMS: atom_id res chain seq x y z
N MET A 1 29.18 -78.51 -23.51
CA MET A 1 28.06 -79.13 -22.78
C MET A 1 28.08 -78.59 -21.37
N SER A 2 26.96 -77.96 -20.94
CA SER A 2 26.54 -77.60 -19.56
C SER A 2 27.50 -76.85 -18.63
N ALA A 3 27.10 -75.93 -17.76
CA ALA A 3 25.85 -75.25 -17.41
C ALA A 3 26.31 -74.15 -16.41
N GLY A 4 25.89 -72.89 -16.44
CA GLY A 4 24.61 -72.40 -15.93
C GLY A 4 24.88 -71.05 -15.23
N ARG A 5 24.10 -70.00 -15.56
CA ARG A 5 24.05 -68.74 -14.78
C ARG A 5 23.06 -68.92 -13.62
N PRO A 6 23.07 -68.03 -12.60
CA PRO A 6 22.11 -66.92 -12.68
C PRO A 6 22.59 -65.57 -12.11
N HIS A 7 22.13 -64.51 -12.79
CA HIS A 7 21.68 -63.19 -12.30
C HIS A 7 22.37 -62.55 -11.07
N GLU A 8 23.20 -61.54 -11.32
CA GLU A 8 23.42 -60.43 -10.38
C GLU A 8 22.32 -59.37 -10.61
N HIS A 9 21.53 -59.14 -9.57
CA HIS A 9 20.58 -58.05 -9.45
C HIS A 9 21.33 -56.81 -8.98
N ASP A 10 21.51 -55.85 -9.89
CA ASP A 10 22.03 -54.53 -9.54
C ASP A 10 20.86 -53.68 -9.04
N GLY A 11 20.86 -53.37 -7.74
CA GLY A 11 19.77 -52.66 -7.09
C GLY A 11 20.10 -52.29 -5.66
N ALA A 12 20.67 -51.10 -5.47
CA ALA A 12 20.35 -50.21 -4.35
C ALA A 12 21.16 -48.92 -4.49
N SER A 13 20.53 -47.93 -5.13
CA SER A 13 20.83 -46.52 -4.97
C SER A 13 20.70 -46.16 -3.48
N HIS A 14 21.78 -45.75 -2.82
CA HIS A 14 21.73 -45.08 -1.53
C HIS A 14 22.29 -43.66 -1.68
N SER A 15 21.34 -42.75 -1.90
CA SER A 15 21.48 -41.31 -1.80
C SER A 15 21.88 -40.95 -0.36
N GLY A 16 23.13 -40.51 -0.17
CA GLY A 16 23.57 -39.89 1.07
C GLY A 16 22.99 -38.48 1.18
N TYR A 17 21.77 -38.36 1.70
CA TYR A 17 21.27 -37.07 2.17
C TYR A 17 21.95 -36.75 3.50
N HIS A 18 22.85 -35.77 3.47
CA HIS A 18 23.33 -35.09 4.66
C HIS A 18 22.14 -34.46 5.40
N GLN A 19 21.90 -34.95 6.60
CA GLN A 19 20.91 -34.46 7.54
C GLN A 19 21.34 -33.06 8.02
N LEU A 20 20.73 -32.01 7.46
CA LEU A 20 20.91 -30.63 7.93
C LEU A 20 20.23 -30.51 9.30
N SER A 21 21.04 -30.31 10.34
CA SER A 21 20.60 -30.04 11.70
C SER A 21 19.69 -28.80 11.71
N HIS A 22 18.47 -28.96 12.21
CA HIS A 22 17.60 -27.84 12.56
C HIS A 22 18.34 -26.91 13.52
N SER A 23 18.63 -25.69 13.05
CA SER A 23 18.98 -24.60 13.95
C SER A 23 17.74 -24.24 14.77
N PRO A 24 17.85 -24.06 16.09
CA PRO A 24 16.73 -23.60 16.89
C PRO A 24 16.35 -22.20 16.40
N HIS A 25 15.08 -22.01 16.02
CA HIS A 25 14.51 -20.69 15.80
C HIS A 25 14.81 -19.82 17.02
N PRO A 26 15.30 -18.58 16.87
CA PRO A 26 15.37 -17.66 17.98
C PRO A 26 13.93 -17.46 18.53
N PRO A 27 13.77 -17.32 19.85
CA PRO A 27 12.45 -17.04 20.43
C PRO A 27 11.91 -15.74 19.81
N PRO A 28 10.60 -15.64 19.54
CA PRO A 28 10.01 -14.41 19.06
C PRO A 28 10.37 -13.28 20.02
N LEU A 29 10.86 -12.17 19.47
CA LEU A 29 11.14 -10.98 20.25
C LEU A 29 9.83 -10.55 20.95
N PRO A 30 9.91 -10.07 22.20
CA PRO A 30 8.73 -9.57 22.89
C PRO A 30 8.09 -8.49 22.02
N ALA A 31 6.79 -8.66 21.73
CA ALA A 31 6.00 -7.75 20.94
C ALA A 31 6.27 -6.31 21.38
N GLU A 32 7.08 -5.57 20.62
CA GLU A 32 7.23 -4.14 20.83
C GLU A 32 5.83 -3.57 20.69
N VAL A 33 5.32 -3.11 21.83
CA VAL A 33 3.96 -2.65 22.06
C VAL A 33 3.57 -1.77 20.89
N VAL A 34 2.67 -2.26 20.02
CA VAL A 34 2.01 -1.41 19.04
C VAL A 34 1.37 -0.29 19.84
N PRO A 35 1.80 0.97 19.68
CA PRO A 35 1.24 2.04 20.48
C PRO A 35 -0.29 2.07 20.31
N ALA A 36 -1.01 2.19 21.42
CA ALA A 36 -2.46 2.16 21.41
C ALA A 36 -3.00 3.35 20.60
N PHE A 37 -3.96 3.10 19.71
CA PHE A 37 -4.86 4.14 19.20
C PHE A 37 -5.87 4.46 20.31
N PRO A 38 -6.16 5.74 20.64
CA PRO A 38 -5.84 7.00 19.94
C PRO A 38 -4.45 7.62 20.26
N PRO A 39 -3.97 8.63 19.49
CA PRO A 39 -2.71 9.33 19.76
C PRO A 39 -2.62 9.91 21.19
N PRO A 40 -1.41 9.96 21.80
CA PRO A 40 -1.21 10.62 23.07
C PRO A 40 -1.42 12.13 22.94
N GLU A 41 -1.95 12.77 23.99
CA GLU A 41 -2.33 14.20 23.99
C GLU A 41 -1.18 15.16 23.64
N SER A 42 0.07 14.74 23.81
CA SER A 42 1.28 15.54 23.60
C SER A 42 1.89 15.47 22.21
N GLU A 43 1.43 14.57 21.32
CA GLU A 43 2.01 14.40 19.98
C GLU A 43 1.07 14.90 18.88
N GLY A 44 1.64 15.54 17.85
CA GLY A 44 0.89 15.88 16.65
C GLY A 44 0.42 14.61 15.94
N GLU A 45 -0.85 14.55 15.56
CA GLU A 45 -1.51 13.37 14.99
C GLU A 45 -0.74 12.74 13.81
N GLU A 46 -0.22 13.56 12.89
CA GLU A 46 0.62 13.07 11.76
C GLU A 46 1.91 12.41 12.24
N SER A 47 2.59 13.02 13.24
CA SER A 47 3.83 12.48 13.80
C SER A 47 3.57 11.15 14.48
N TRP A 48 2.47 11.06 15.23
CA TRP A 48 2.07 9.83 15.88
C TRP A 48 1.77 8.72 14.86
N VAL A 49 0.94 8.98 13.85
CA VAL A 49 0.63 8.01 12.77
C VAL A 49 1.92 7.58 12.06
N TRP A 50 2.84 8.51 11.77
CA TRP A 50 4.11 8.16 11.13
C TRP A 50 4.98 7.26 12.01
N THR A 51 5.04 7.52 13.32
CA THR A 51 5.73 6.65 14.29
C THR A 51 5.12 5.24 14.29
N GLN A 52 3.79 5.12 14.23
CA GLN A 52 3.12 3.81 14.12
C GLN A 52 3.54 3.06 12.86
N ILE A 53 3.49 3.74 11.71
CA ILE A 53 3.85 3.17 10.41
C ILE A 53 5.29 2.66 10.42
N LYS A 54 6.23 3.42 11.00
CA LYS A 54 7.63 2.96 11.09
C LYS A 54 7.77 1.76 12.01
N ALA A 55 7.10 1.75 13.16
CA ALA A 55 7.16 0.63 14.09
C ALA A 55 6.56 -0.65 13.48
N GLU A 56 5.42 -0.54 12.80
CA GLU A 56 4.79 -1.64 12.06
C GLU A 56 5.71 -2.15 10.93
N ALA A 57 6.26 -1.26 10.11
CA ALA A 57 7.16 -1.65 9.02
C ALA A 57 8.49 -2.26 9.51
N HIS A 58 8.98 -1.89 10.70
CA HIS A 58 10.14 -2.53 11.31
C HIS A 58 9.83 -3.97 11.69
N ARG A 59 8.73 -4.20 12.42
CA ARG A 59 8.29 -5.55 12.78
C ARG A 59 8.06 -6.43 11.55
N ASP A 60 7.34 -5.91 10.55
CA ASP A 60 7.06 -6.67 9.32
C ASP A 60 8.34 -7.00 8.54
N ALA A 61 9.37 -6.15 8.60
CA ALA A 61 10.66 -6.39 7.93
C ALA A 61 11.50 -7.46 8.66
N ASP A 62 11.39 -7.53 9.98
CA ASP A 62 12.05 -8.56 10.80
C ASP A 62 11.34 -9.92 10.66
N ASP A 63 10.00 -9.91 10.58
CA ASP A 63 9.18 -11.11 10.49
C ASP A 63 9.15 -11.70 9.07
N GLU A 64 9.21 -10.88 8.01
CA GLU A 64 9.18 -11.32 6.61
C GLU A 64 10.39 -10.78 5.81
N PRO A 65 11.53 -11.52 5.82
CA PRO A 65 12.75 -11.12 5.12
C PRO A 65 12.59 -10.87 3.62
N ALA A 66 11.63 -11.52 2.96
CA ALA A 66 11.38 -11.30 1.53
C ALA A 66 10.87 -9.89 1.22
N LEU A 67 10.21 -9.24 2.20
CA LEU A 67 9.67 -7.89 2.08
C LEU A 67 10.56 -6.82 2.69
N ALA A 68 11.58 -7.19 3.47
CA ALA A 68 12.44 -6.25 4.19
C ALA A 68 13.04 -5.14 3.31
N SER A 69 13.51 -5.48 2.10
CA SER A 69 14.06 -4.49 1.17
C SER A 69 13.00 -3.52 0.63
N PHE A 70 11.79 -4.02 0.39
CA PHE A 70 10.65 -3.21 -0.04
C PHE A 70 10.18 -2.26 1.07
N LEU A 71 10.06 -2.76 2.30
CA LEU A 71 9.67 -1.97 3.48
C LEU A 71 10.73 -0.92 3.81
N TYR A 72 12.02 -1.26 3.69
CA TYR A 72 13.09 -0.30 3.87
C TYR A 72 13.05 0.81 2.81
N ALA A 73 12.94 0.43 1.54
CA ALA A 73 12.90 1.38 0.43
C ALA A 73 11.68 2.29 0.48
N THR A 74 10.52 1.80 0.93
CA THR A 74 9.24 2.53 0.88
C THR A 74 8.94 3.29 2.17
N VAL A 75 9.35 2.78 3.33
CA VAL A 75 9.00 3.34 4.65
C VAL A 75 10.25 3.68 5.48
N LEU A 76 11.08 2.69 5.81
CA LEU A 76 12.07 2.85 6.89
C LEU A 76 13.17 3.87 6.57
N SER A 77 13.53 3.99 5.29
CA SER A 77 14.52 4.96 4.80
C SER A 77 13.99 6.40 4.69
N HIS A 78 12.69 6.61 4.82
CA HIS A 78 12.09 7.94 4.72
C HIS A 78 12.01 8.64 6.10
N PRO A 79 12.13 9.98 6.15
CA PRO A 79 12.02 10.75 7.38
C PRO A 79 10.58 11.14 7.72
N SER A 80 9.63 11.07 6.78
CA SER A 80 8.27 11.55 6.97
C SER A 80 7.24 10.83 6.10
N LEU A 81 5.98 10.85 6.56
CA LEU A 81 4.83 10.28 5.86
C LEU A 81 4.64 10.84 4.45
N PRO A 82 4.68 12.18 4.21
CA PRO A 82 4.56 12.71 2.85
C PRO A 82 5.62 12.17 1.89
N ARG A 83 6.86 11.96 2.35
CA ARG A 83 7.95 11.47 1.51
C ARG A 83 7.77 9.98 1.16
N SER A 84 7.40 9.17 2.15
CA SER A 84 7.08 7.75 1.96
C SER A 84 5.88 7.56 1.02
N LEU A 85 4.77 8.26 1.27
CA LEU A 85 3.58 8.20 0.41
C LEU A 85 3.89 8.64 -1.03
N SER A 86 4.63 9.74 -1.21
CA SER A 86 5.01 10.22 -2.54
C SER A 86 5.86 9.21 -3.29
N PHE A 87 6.81 8.56 -2.61
CA PHE A 87 7.66 7.52 -3.20
C PHE A 87 6.81 6.31 -3.61
N HIS A 88 5.93 5.85 -2.74
CA HIS A 88 5.07 4.71 -3.00
C HIS A 88 4.11 4.94 -4.17
N LEU A 89 3.39 6.08 -4.17
CA LEU A 89 2.51 6.47 -5.28
C LEU A 89 3.28 6.58 -6.59
N ALA A 90 4.46 7.20 -6.59
CA ALA A 90 5.28 7.31 -7.78
C ALA A 90 5.75 5.96 -8.33
N LYS A 91 6.10 5.02 -7.43
CA LYS A 91 6.48 3.64 -7.81
C LYS A 91 5.30 2.85 -8.37
N LYS A 92 4.10 2.99 -7.80
CA LYS A 92 2.88 2.34 -8.27
C LYS A 92 2.39 2.90 -9.62
N LEU A 93 2.44 4.23 -9.80
CA LEU A 93 1.79 4.92 -10.92
C LEU A 93 2.69 5.19 -12.13
N CYS A 94 4.02 4.98 -12.01
CA CYS A 94 4.93 5.22 -13.12
C CYS A 94 4.54 4.41 -14.37
N SER A 95 4.77 4.99 -15.54
CA SER A 95 4.46 4.36 -16.83
C SER A 95 5.41 4.84 -17.91
N SER A 96 6.00 3.89 -18.62
CA SER A 96 6.84 4.16 -19.79
C SER A 96 6.03 4.71 -20.96
N THR A 97 4.75 4.35 -21.07
CA THR A 97 3.88 4.76 -22.20
C THR A 97 3.55 6.24 -22.17
N THR A 98 3.22 6.77 -20.99
CA THR A 98 2.89 8.20 -20.82
C THR A 98 4.12 9.04 -20.44
N LEU A 99 5.31 8.43 -20.41
CA LEU A 99 6.57 9.02 -19.93
C LEU A 99 6.48 9.63 -18.51
N LEU A 100 5.53 9.14 -17.71
CA LEU A 100 5.41 9.49 -16.29
C LEU A 100 6.43 8.67 -15.50
N SER A 101 7.67 9.16 -15.49
CA SER A 101 8.77 8.52 -14.77
C SER A 101 8.53 8.56 -13.26
N THR A 102 9.10 7.59 -12.53
CA THR A 102 9.03 7.57 -11.06
C THR A 102 9.57 8.87 -10.46
N LEU A 103 10.65 9.44 -11.01
CA LEU A 103 11.23 10.68 -10.49
C LEU A 103 10.27 11.87 -10.64
N LEU A 104 9.66 12.02 -11.82
CA LEU A 104 8.71 13.10 -12.09
C LEU A 104 7.49 13.01 -11.16
N LEU A 105 6.92 11.80 -11.01
CA LEU A 105 5.77 11.59 -10.14
C LEU A 105 6.13 11.83 -8.67
N TYR A 106 7.30 11.36 -8.24
CA TYR A 106 7.76 11.56 -6.87
C TYR A 106 7.89 13.05 -6.53
N ASP A 107 8.54 13.83 -7.39
CA ASP A 107 8.70 15.28 -7.20
C ASP A 107 7.34 15.99 -7.20
N LEU A 108 6.43 15.60 -8.10
CA LEU A 108 5.07 16.13 -8.17
C LEU A 108 4.29 15.87 -6.87
N PHE A 109 4.24 14.62 -6.40
CA PHE A 109 3.53 14.27 -5.18
C PHE A 109 4.16 14.97 -3.97
N LEU A 110 5.48 14.91 -3.84
CA LEU A 110 6.18 15.47 -2.68
C LEU A 110 6.01 16.98 -2.61
N ALA A 111 6.17 17.70 -3.73
CA ALA A 111 5.96 19.14 -3.78
C ALA A 111 4.52 19.50 -3.40
N THR A 112 3.55 18.72 -3.89
CA THR A 112 2.12 18.95 -3.61
C THR A 112 1.80 18.75 -2.13
N PHE A 113 2.19 17.64 -1.52
CA PHE A 113 1.94 17.40 -0.09
C PHE A 113 2.72 18.37 0.81
N THR A 114 3.92 18.78 0.41
CA THR A 114 4.71 19.76 1.18
C THR A 114 4.05 21.14 1.15
N ALA A 115 3.52 21.57 0.01
CA ALA A 115 2.90 22.88 -0.16
C ALA A 115 1.48 22.99 0.43
N HIS A 116 0.78 21.87 0.66
CA HIS A 116 -0.62 21.87 1.08
C HIS A 116 -0.84 21.08 2.39
N PRO A 117 -0.75 21.73 3.56
CA PRO A 117 -0.98 21.10 4.86
C PRO A 117 -2.37 20.45 5.00
N SER A 118 -3.39 21.00 4.32
CA SER A 118 -4.74 20.42 4.30
C SER A 118 -4.78 19.03 3.66
N LEU A 119 -3.94 18.77 2.64
CA LEU A 119 -3.82 17.44 2.05
C LEU A 119 -3.13 16.46 2.99
N ARG A 120 -2.11 16.90 3.73
CA ARG A 120 -1.47 16.07 4.75
C ARG A 120 -2.45 15.68 5.85
N ALA A 121 -3.26 16.62 6.31
CA ALA A 121 -4.34 16.34 7.25
C ALA A 121 -5.38 15.36 6.68
N ALA A 122 -5.68 15.45 5.38
CA ALA A 122 -6.57 14.49 4.71
C ALA A 122 -5.97 13.09 4.63
N VAL A 123 -4.67 12.96 4.32
CA VAL A 123 -3.95 11.67 4.33
C VAL A 123 -4.06 11.00 5.70
N VAL A 124 -3.79 11.76 6.77
CA VAL A 124 -3.87 11.27 8.16
C VAL A 124 -5.29 10.84 8.51
N ALA A 125 -6.28 11.67 8.16
CA ALA A 125 -7.69 11.35 8.39
C ALA A 125 -8.13 10.08 7.64
N ASP A 126 -7.68 9.89 6.39
CA ASP A 126 -7.99 8.72 5.57
C ASP A 126 -7.34 7.44 6.15
N LEU A 127 -6.10 7.52 6.65
CA LEU A 127 -5.42 6.43 7.36
C LEU A 127 -6.17 6.03 8.65
N ILE A 128 -6.58 7.02 9.45
CA ILE A 128 -7.38 6.81 10.66
C ILE A 128 -8.73 6.19 10.30
N ALA A 129 -9.39 6.70 9.26
CA ALA A 129 -10.64 6.17 8.74
C ALA A 129 -10.54 4.69 8.36
N ALA A 130 -9.46 4.28 7.68
CA ALA A 130 -9.22 2.88 7.35
C ALA A 130 -9.02 2.05 8.62
N ARG A 131 -8.10 2.48 9.50
CA ARG A 131 -7.77 1.74 10.72
C ARG A 131 -8.96 1.56 11.66
N THR A 132 -9.88 2.52 11.70
CA THR A 132 -11.01 2.53 12.64
C THR A 132 -12.27 1.87 12.08
N ARG A 133 -12.48 1.88 10.76
CA ARG A 133 -13.74 1.45 10.14
C ARG A 133 -13.62 0.19 9.29
N ASP A 134 -12.42 -0.20 8.89
CA ASP A 134 -12.18 -1.48 8.22
C ASP A 134 -11.63 -2.52 9.22
N PRO A 135 -12.40 -3.58 9.55
CA PRO A 135 -11.95 -4.66 10.42
C PRO A 135 -10.70 -5.40 9.91
N ALA A 136 -10.44 -5.39 8.60
CA ALA A 136 -9.28 -6.03 7.97
C ALA A 136 -8.02 -5.15 8.02
N CYS A 137 -8.15 -3.87 8.36
CA CYS A 137 -7.04 -2.93 8.52
C CYS A 137 -6.44 -3.07 9.93
N LEU A 138 -5.42 -3.91 10.06
CA LEU A 138 -4.76 -4.20 11.34
C LEU A 138 -3.71 -3.15 11.73
N GLY A 139 -3.18 -2.39 10.77
CA GLY A 139 -2.16 -1.37 10.99
C GLY A 139 -2.19 -0.24 9.97
N PHE A 140 -1.54 0.87 10.28
CA PHE A 140 -1.44 2.01 9.37
C PHE A 140 -0.50 1.75 8.19
N SER A 141 0.60 1.01 8.40
CA SER A 141 1.54 0.59 7.36
C SER A 141 0.84 -0.27 6.32
N GLN A 142 -0.03 -1.19 6.75
CA GLN A 142 -0.83 -2.04 5.87
C GLN A 142 -1.71 -1.20 4.94
N CYS A 143 -2.39 -0.19 5.49
CA CYS A 143 -3.20 0.74 4.68
C CYS A 143 -2.31 1.54 3.71
N LEU A 144 -1.25 2.17 4.21
CA LEU A 144 -0.32 2.95 3.39
C LEU A 144 0.24 2.16 2.20
N LEU A 145 0.60 0.88 2.43
CA LEU A 145 1.30 0.07 1.44
C LEU A 145 0.35 -0.66 0.49
N ASN A 146 -0.78 -1.16 1.00
CA ASN A 146 -1.57 -2.17 0.30
C ASN A 146 -3.00 -1.72 -0.05
N PHE A 147 -3.53 -0.65 0.54
CA PHE A 147 -4.92 -0.25 0.31
C PHE A 147 -5.01 0.63 -0.94
N GLU A 148 -5.39 0.01 -2.05
CA GLU A 148 -5.50 0.69 -3.35
C GLU A 148 -6.54 1.81 -3.35
N GLY A 149 -7.64 1.63 -2.59
CA GLY A 149 -8.63 2.67 -2.36
C GLY A 149 -8.06 3.91 -1.67
N PHE A 150 -7.25 3.71 -0.63
CA PHE A 150 -6.54 4.81 0.04
C PHE A 150 -5.58 5.52 -0.93
N LEU A 151 -4.75 4.75 -1.65
CA LEU A 151 -3.78 5.30 -2.61
C LEU A 151 -4.45 6.07 -3.75
N ALA A 152 -5.56 5.55 -4.28
CA ALA A 152 -6.34 6.20 -5.32
C ALA A 152 -6.90 7.55 -4.86
N ILE A 153 -7.43 7.65 -3.63
CA ILE A 153 -7.91 8.92 -3.06
C ILE A 153 -6.76 9.93 -2.94
N GLN A 154 -5.58 9.51 -2.46
CA GLN A 154 -4.45 10.43 -2.33
C GLN A 154 -3.95 10.93 -3.70
N ALA A 155 -3.91 10.06 -4.70
CA ALA A 155 -3.55 10.44 -6.06
C ALA A 155 -4.61 11.35 -6.71
N HIS A 156 -5.90 11.09 -6.46
CA HIS A 156 -7.00 11.96 -6.89
C HIS A 156 -6.84 13.37 -6.34
N ARG A 157 -6.52 13.54 -5.06
CA ARG A 157 -6.34 14.88 -4.46
C ARG A 157 -5.25 15.70 -5.16
N VAL A 158 -4.16 15.06 -5.59
CA VAL A 158 -3.13 15.72 -6.40
C VAL A 158 -3.63 16.02 -7.81
N SER A 159 -4.37 15.09 -8.43
CA SER A 159 -5.02 15.32 -9.72
C SER A 159 -6.00 16.50 -9.70
N HIS A 160 -6.79 16.62 -8.62
CA HIS A 160 -7.74 17.70 -8.38
C HIS A 160 -7.04 19.06 -8.29
N LEU A 161 -5.91 19.14 -7.58
CA LEU A 161 -5.12 20.38 -7.55
C LEU A 161 -4.53 20.72 -8.91
N LEU A 162 -4.02 19.75 -9.66
CA LEU A 162 -3.53 19.97 -11.03
C LEU A 162 -4.65 20.49 -11.93
N TRP A 163 -5.86 19.96 -11.79
CA TRP A 163 -7.04 20.43 -12.51
C TRP A 163 -7.36 21.88 -12.20
N ALA A 164 -7.39 22.25 -10.92
CA ALA A 164 -7.62 23.63 -10.47
C ALA A 164 -6.55 24.60 -11.00
N GLN A 165 -5.29 24.15 -11.09
CA GLN A 165 -4.16 24.89 -11.65
C GLN A 165 -4.14 24.96 -13.19
N GLN A 166 -5.22 24.54 -13.86
CA GLN A 166 -5.34 24.45 -15.32
C GLN A 166 -4.31 23.51 -15.99
N ARG A 167 -3.65 22.62 -15.23
CA ARG A 167 -2.78 21.56 -15.75
C ARG A 167 -3.60 20.31 -16.11
N ARG A 168 -4.73 20.51 -16.80
CA ARG A 168 -5.74 19.47 -17.07
C ARG A 168 -5.21 18.24 -17.79
N PRO A 169 -4.32 18.33 -18.80
CA PRO A 169 -3.77 17.13 -19.45
C PRO A 169 -3.03 16.22 -18.48
N LEU A 170 -2.28 16.79 -17.53
CA LEU A 170 -1.57 16.01 -16.52
C LEU A 170 -2.52 15.43 -15.47
N ALA A 171 -3.56 16.18 -15.09
CA ALA A 171 -4.60 15.68 -14.19
C ALA A 171 -5.32 14.46 -14.79
N LEU A 172 -5.73 14.54 -16.06
CA LEU A 172 -6.37 13.42 -16.77
C LEU A 172 -5.40 12.24 -17.00
N ALA A 173 -4.14 12.52 -17.33
CA ALA A 173 -3.13 11.46 -17.42
C ALA A 173 -2.95 10.73 -16.08
N LEU A 174 -2.93 11.47 -14.96
CA LEU A 174 -2.84 10.89 -13.63
C LEU A 174 -4.11 10.09 -13.27
N GLN A 175 -5.29 10.61 -13.57
CA GLN A 175 -6.57 9.92 -13.39
C GLN A 175 -6.61 8.61 -14.18
N SER A 176 -6.20 8.61 -15.45
CA SER A 176 -6.09 7.39 -16.26
C SER A 176 -5.13 6.37 -15.63
N ARG A 177 -3.98 6.81 -15.11
CA ARG A 177 -3.05 5.91 -14.42
C ARG A 177 -3.62 5.32 -13.14
N VAL A 178 -4.39 6.10 -12.38
CA VAL A 178 -5.08 5.65 -11.18
C VAL A 178 -6.13 4.60 -11.53
N ALA A 179 -6.90 4.81 -12.59
CA ALA A 179 -7.87 3.84 -13.10
C ALA A 179 -7.19 2.53 -13.54
N ASP A 180 -6.07 2.61 -14.27
CA ASP A 180 -5.34 1.42 -14.73
C ASP A 180 -4.73 0.59 -13.59
N VAL A 181 -4.18 1.26 -12.56
CA VAL A 181 -3.37 0.60 -11.52
C VAL A 181 -4.21 0.19 -10.32
N PHE A 182 -5.21 0.98 -9.94
CA PHE A 182 -6.01 0.77 -8.73
C PHE A 182 -7.47 0.40 -9.04
N ALA A 183 -7.85 0.31 -10.32
CA ALA A 183 -9.23 0.07 -10.75
C ALA A 183 -10.25 1.07 -10.16
N VAL A 184 -9.80 2.30 -9.89
CA VAL A 184 -10.60 3.40 -9.35
C VAL A 184 -10.56 4.57 -10.32
N ASP A 185 -11.72 5.02 -10.80
CA ASP A 185 -11.84 6.15 -11.71
C ASP A 185 -12.54 7.33 -11.03
N ILE A 186 -11.77 8.34 -10.65
CA ILE A 186 -12.30 9.57 -10.03
C ILE A 186 -11.91 10.73 -10.93
N HIS A 187 -12.91 11.38 -11.52
CA HIS A 187 -12.67 12.53 -12.37
C HIS A 187 -11.98 13.65 -11.58
N PRO A 188 -10.92 14.31 -12.10
CA PRO A 188 -10.14 15.27 -11.34
C PRO A 188 -10.95 16.44 -10.77
N ALA A 189 -12.04 16.86 -11.44
CA ALA A 189 -12.91 17.92 -10.95
C ALA A 189 -13.81 17.52 -9.75
N ALA A 190 -13.97 16.21 -9.49
CA ALA A 190 -14.79 15.74 -8.38
C ALA A 190 -14.24 16.23 -7.05
N VAL A 191 -15.12 16.70 -6.17
CA VAL A 191 -14.75 17.20 -4.86
C VAL A 191 -14.86 16.05 -3.86
N VAL A 192 -13.77 15.77 -3.14
CA VAL A 192 -13.70 14.67 -2.18
C VAL A 192 -13.17 15.19 -0.85
N GLY A 193 -13.97 15.07 0.21
CA GLY A 193 -13.63 15.37 1.60
C GLY A 193 -12.56 14.44 2.17
N LYS A 194 -12.34 14.47 3.48
CA LYS A 194 -11.32 13.67 4.20
C LYS A 194 -11.96 12.62 5.12
N GLY A 195 -11.17 11.68 5.61
CA GLY A 195 -11.70 10.53 6.36
C GLY A 195 -12.47 9.60 5.43
N ILE A 196 -11.97 9.38 4.22
CA ILE A 196 -12.61 8.53 3.22
C ILE A 196 -12.12 7.09 3.38
N LEU A 197 -13.04 6.14 3.36
CA LEU A 197 -12.74 4.72 3.22
C LEU A 197 -13.34 4.23 1.91
N LEU A 198 -12.49 3.82 0.97
CA LEU A 198 -12.90 3.03 -0.19
C LEU A 198 -12.57 1.57 0.13
N ASP A 199 -13.55 0.84 0.64
CA ASP A 199 -13.40 -0.58 0.92
C ASP A 199 -13.54 -1.36 -0.40
N HIS A 200 -12.64 -2.31 -0.65
CA HIS A 200 -12.59 -3.10 -1.87
C HIS A 200 -12.82 -2.29 -3.16
N ALA A 201 -12.04 -1.22 -3.33
CA ALA A 201 -12.27 -0.11 -4.27
C ALA A 201 -12.37 -0.45 -5.78
N ILE A 202 -12.27 -1.73 -6.16
CA ILE A 202 -12.30 -2.18 -7.56
C ILE A 202 -13.62 -1.76 -8.22
N GLY A 203 -13.51 -1.03 -9.31
CA GLY A 203 -14.65 -0.60 -10.13
C GLY A 203 -15.38 0.65 -9.62
N VAL A 204 -14.83 1.37 -8.64
CA VAL A 204 -15.39 2.66 -8.20
C VAL A 204 -15.25 3.69 -9.32
N VAL A 205 -16.37 4.34 -9.68
CA VAL A 205 -16.42 5.43 -10.66
C VAL A 205 -17.10 6.65 -10.04
N ILE A 206 -16.40 7.79 -10.01
CA ILE A 206 -16.87 9.06 -9.47
C ILE A 206 -16.74 10.15 -10.54
N GLY A 207 -17.88 10.65 -11.02
CA GLY A 207 -17.96 11.57 -12.16
C GLY A 207 -17.57 13.02 -11.85
N GLU A 208 -17.44 13.83 -12.91
CA GLU A 208 -16.92 15.21 -12.88
C GLU A 208 -17.61 16.14 -11.87
N THR A 209 -18.92 16.01 -11.70
CA THR A 209 -19.73 16.91 -10.86
C THR A 209 -19.99 16.36 -9.46
N ALA A 210 -19.40 15.22 -9.11
CA ALA A 210 -19.63 14.57 -7.83
C ALA A 210 -19.01 15.36 -6.67
N VAL A 211 -19.72 15.35 -5.54
CA VAL A 211 -19.26 15.92 -4.27
C VAL A 211 -19.42 14.86 -3.18
N ILE A 212 -18.30 14.43 -2.61
CA ILE A 212 -18.21 13.49 -1.50
C ILE A 212 -17.78 14.27 -0.27
N GLY A 213 -18.57 14.22 0.80
CA GLY A 213 -18.28 14.88 2.06
C GLY A 213 -17.19 14.19 2.88
N ASP A 214 -16.96 14.71 4.09
CA ASP A 214 -16.03 14.10 5.04
C ASP A 214 -16.63 12.82 5.67
N ASN A 215 -15.76 11.92 6.11
CA ASN A 215 -16.09 10.70 6.84
C ASN A 215 -17.00 9.72 6.08
N VAL A 216 -16.95 9.72 4.75
CA VAL A 216 -17.71 8.80 3.91
C VAL A 216 -16.99 7.46 3.77
N SER A 217 -17.74 6.37 3.84
CA SER A 217 -17.29 5.03 3.43
C SER A 217 -18.03 4.63 2.16
N ILE A 218 -17.30 4.21 1.14
CA ILE A 218 -17.84 3.62 -0.09
C ILE A 218 -17.46 2.14 -0.06
N LEU A 219 -18.49 1.29 -0.08
CA LEU A 219 -18.36 -0.16 -0.03
C LEU A 219 -18.55 -0.74 -1.44
N PRO A 220 -18.00 -1.93 -1.73
CA PRO A 220 -18.25 -2.58 -3.01
C PRO A 220 -19.75 -2.82 -3.21
N SER A 221 -20.20 -2.73 -4.45
CA SER A 221 -21.56 -3.18 -4.79
C SER A 221 -21.70 -4.66 -4.44
N PRO A 222 -22.83 -5.11 -3.86
CA PRO A 222 -23.02 -6.52 -3.55
C PRO A 222 -23.17 -7.33 -4.83
N THR A 223 -22.06 -7.71 -5.45
CA THR A 223 -22.03 -8.84 -6.40
C THR A 223 -21.94 -10.11 -5.58
N MET A 224 -23.11 -10.69 -5.26
CA MET A 224 -23.20 -12.07 -4.80
C MET A 224 -22.63 -12.99 -5.88
N ASN A 225 -21.41 -13.50 -5.70
CA ASN A 225 -20.98 -14.71 -6.38
C ASN A 225 -21.61 -15.91 -5.68
N HIS A 226 -22.94 -16.04 -5.78
CA HIS A 226 -23.61 -17.32 -5.58
C HIS A 226 -23.58 -18.04 -6.93
N MET A 227 -22.49 -18.75 -7.22
CA MET A 227 -22.54 -19.81 -8.21
C MET A 227 -23.10 -21.04 -7.50
N ALA A 228 -24.34 -21.39 -7.85
CA ALA A 228 -24.90 -22.72 -7.62
C ALA A 228 -24.35 -23.71 -8.65
#